data_AF-A0A5K1AIV9-F1
#
_entry.id   AF-A0A5K1AIV9-F1
#
_cell.length_a   1.000
_cell.length_b   1.000
_cell.length_c   1.000
_cell.angle_alpha   90.00
_cell.angle_beta   90.00
_cell.angle_gamma   90.00
#
_symmetry.space_group_name_H-M   'P 1'
#
loop_
_entity.id
_entity.type
_entity.pdbx_description
1 polymer ?
#
loop_
_entity_poly.entity_id
_entity_poly.type
_entity_poly.pdbx_seq_one_letter_code
_entity_poly.pdbx_strand_id
1 'polypeptide(L)'
;MPNPQYMAWRKTDRLIKGWITTTLFGSPLGLVVGLETSKDIWRAPMNTCSRKLHEREFHLTHLLTSLKKNDDSVEAYIGKFKRICDDLLAIGKYVDEGAQVY
;
A
#
# COMPACT_ATOMS: atom_id res chain seq x y z
N MET A 1 27.48 -35.49 -0.25
CA MET A 1 28.05 -34.29 0.41
C MET A 1 27.02 -33.18 0.40
N PRO A 2 26.75 -32.50 1.52
CA PRO A 2 25.77 -31.40 1.53
C PRO A 2 26.28 -30.19 0.73
N ASN A 3 25.38 -29.53 -0.01
CA ASN A 3 25.72 -28.43 -0.92
C ASN A 3 26.23 -27.20 -0.14
N PRO A 4 27.51 -26.79 -0.30
CA PRO A 4 28.08 -25.64 0.41
C PRO A 4 27.36 -24.32 0.07
N GLN A 5 26.88 -24.16 -1.17
CA GLN A 5 26.16 -22.97 -1.61
C GLN A 5 24.81 -22.85 -0.89
N TYR A 6 24.11 -23.98 -0.69
CA TYR A 6 22.85 -24.00 0.06
C TYR A 6 23.06 -23.61 1.53
N MET A 7 24.14 -24.09 2.15
CA MET A 7 24.48 -23.69 3.52
C MET A 7 24.81 -22.19 3.64
N ALA A 8 25.55 -21.64 2.67
CA ALA A 8 25.83 -20.21 2.62
C ALA A 8 24.54 -19.39 2.46
N TRP A 9 23.66 -19.78 1.53
CA TRP A 9 22.35 -19.16 1.35
C TRP A 9 21.50 -19.20 2.63
N ARG A 10 21.44 -20.33 3.33
CA ARG A 10 20.68 -20.49 4.59
C ARG A 10 21.17 -19.55 5.70
N LYS A 11 22.50 -19.36 5.82
CA LYS A 11 23.07 -18.43 6.80
C LYS A 11 22.66 -16.99 6.49
N THR A 12 22.77 -16.58 5.24
CA THR A 12 22.38 -15.24 4.77
C THR A 12 20.88 -15.01 4.93
N ASP A 13 20.04 -15.99 4.54
CA ASP A 13 18.58 -15.90 4.68
C ASP A 13 18.19 -15.68 6.14
N ARG A 14 18.78 -16.43 7.08
CA ARG A 14 18.53 -16.27 8.52
C ARG A 14 18.90 -14.88 9.05
N LEU A 15 20.00 -14.29 8.58
CA LEU A 15 20.41 -12.94 8.98
C LEU A 15 19.43 -11.89 8.46
N ILE A 16 19.08 -11.97 7.17
CA ILE A 16 18.12 -11.05 6.54
C ILE A 16 16.76 -11.17 7.23
N LYS A 17 16.31 -12.38 7.58
CA LYS A 17 15.09 -12.58 8.38
C LYS A 17 15.15 -11.82 9.70
N GLY A 18 16.23 -12.00 10.47
CA GLY A 18 16.40 -11.30 11.75
C GLY A 18 16.34 -9.78 11.59
N TRP A 19 17.00 -9.23 10.58
CA TRP A 19 16.97 -7.80 10.28
C TRP A 19 15.58 -7.31 9.90
N ILE A 20 14.91 -8.00 8.97
CA ILE A 20 13.57 -7.64 8.51
C ILE A 20 12.56 -7.73 9.67
N THR A 21 12.63 -8.77 10.50
CA THR A 21 11.76 -8.89 11.68
C THR A 21 12.03 -7.81 12.71
N THR A 22 13.29 -7.37 12.87
CA THR A 22 13.65 -6.29 13.81
C THR A 22 13.14 -4.93 13.31
N THR A 23 13.28 -4.63 12.02
CA THR A 23 12.74 -3.38 11.44
C THR A 23 11.21 -3.37 11.38
N LEU A 24 10.58 -4.54 11.25
CA LEU A 24 9.12 -4.69 11.24
C LEU A 24 8.49 -4.73 12.64
N PHE A 25 9.25 -4.66 13.74
CA PHE A 25 8.73 -4.81 15.11
C PHE A 25 7.82 -3.65 15.61
N GLY A 26 7.26 -2.84 14.70
CA GLY A 26 6.14 -1.92 14.94
C GLY A 26 4.87 -2.24 14.14
N SER A 27 4.84 -3.36 13.40
CA SER A 27 3.73 -3.81 12.53
C SER A 27 3.17 -5.14 13.05
N PRO A 28 1.85 -5.42 12.96
CA PRO A 28 1.26 -6.58 13.63
C PRO A 28 1.93 -7.88 13.19
N LEU A 29 2.65 -8.49 14.14
CA LEU A 29 3.47 -9.71 14.00
C LEU A 29 2.70 -10.93 13.47
N GLY A 30 1.36 -10.88 13.44
CA GLY A 30 0.49 -11.95 12.94
C GLY A 30 0.63 -12.26 11.45
N LEU A 31 1.19 -11.36 10.63
CA LEU A 31 1.41 -11.61 9.19
C LEU A 31 2.68 -12.40 8.86
N VAL A 32 3.59 -12.55 9.83
CA VAL A 32 4.94 -13.09 9.60
C VAL A 32 5.12 -14.50 10.19
N VAL A 33 4.19 -14.95 11.02
CA VAL A 33 4.21 -16.29 11.64
C VAL A 33 3.90 -17.35 10.56
N GLY A 34 4.93 -18.12 10.15
CA GLY A 34 4.79 -19.25 9.23
C GLY A 34 5.55 -19.12 7.90
N LEU A 35 6.28 -18.03 7.65
CA LEU A 35 6.98 -17.82 6.38
C LEU A 35 8.42 -18.35 6.38
N GLU A 36 8.71 -19.24 5.42
CA GLU A 36 9.93 -20.06 5.40
C GLU A 36 11.17 -19.36 4.83
N THR A 37 11.03 -18.26 4.08
CA THR A 37 12.17 -17.50 3.53
C THR A 37 12.10 -16.00 3.84
N SER A 38 13.25 -15.33 3.88
CA SER A 38 13.33 -13.87 4.09
C SER A 38 12.57 -13.08 3.01
N LYS A 39 12.54 -13.62 1.78
CA LYS A 39 11.78 -13.08 0.65
C LYS A 39 10.28 -13.08 0.92
N ASP A 40 9.75 -14.15 1.49
CA ASP A 40 8.31 -14.24 1.79
C ASP A 40 7.93 -13.28 2.90
N ILE A 41 8.77 -13.19 3.94
CA ILE A 41 8.60 -12.24 5.04
C ILE A 41 8.63 -10.79 4.54
N TRP A 42 9.49 -10.47 3.57
CA TRP A 42 9.52 -9.15 2.94
C TRP A 42 8.28 -8.87 2.08
N ARG A 43 7.79 -9.89 1.37
CA ARG A 43 6.65 -9.74 0.45
C ARG A 43 5.31 -9.59 1.17
N ALA A 44 5.10 -10.24 2.30
CA ALA A 44 3.84 -10.15 3.05
C ALA A 44 3.41 -8.70 3.42
N PRO A 45 4.26 -7.87 4.05
CA PRO A 45 3.93 -6.48 4.36
C PRO A 45 3.83 -5.63 3.08
N MET A 46 4.71 -5.87 2.09
CA MET A 46 4.66 -5.16 0.80
C MET A 46 3.32 -5.39 0.09
N ASN A 47 2.90 -6.64 -0.05
CA ASN A 47 1.62 -7.00 -0.67
C ASN A 47 0.43 -6.44 0.10
N THR A 48 0.51 -6.39 1.43
CA THR A 48 -0.56 -5.81 2.25
C THR A 48 -0.62 -4.30 2.10
N CYS A 49 0.53 -3.63 2.04
CA CYS A 49 0.61 -2.20 1.74
C CYS A 49 0.06 -1.90 0.33
N SER A 50 0.50 -2.64 -0.69
CA SER A 50 0.00 -2.50 -2.06
C SER A 50 -1.51 -2.70 -2.16
N ARG A 51 -2.06 -3.72 -1.48
CA ARG A 51 -3.51 -3.94 -1.42
C ARG A 51 -4.25 -2.76 -0.78
N LYS A 52 -3.77 -2.27 0.37
CA LYS A 52 -4.37 -1.12 1.05
C LYS A 52 -4.31 0.16 0.20
N LEU A 53 -3.20 0.40 -0.48
CA LEU A 53 -3.05 1.53 -1.39
C LEU A 53 -4.03 1.44 -2.55
N HIS A 54 -4.18 0.25 -3.14
CA HIS A 54 -5.13 0.03 -4.23
C HIS A 54 -6.59 0.17 -3.79
N GLU A 55 -6.94 -0.36 -2.63
CA GLU A 55 -8.28 -0.20 -2.04
C GLU A 55 -8.59 1.28 -1.74
N ARG A 56 -7.62 2.02 -1.19
CA ARG A 56 -7.76 3.45 -0.93
C ARG A 56 -7.90 4.26 -2.22
N GLU A 57 -7.11 3.94 -3.25
CA GLU A 57 -7.23 4.53 -4.59
C GLU A 57 -8.62 4.30 -5.18
N PHE A 58 -9.10 3.06 -5.16
CA PHE A 58 -10.43 2.70 -5.64
C PHE A 58 -11.53 3.46 -4.88
N HIS A 59 -11.43 3.49 -3.55
CA HIS A 59 -12.39 4.19 -2.70
C HIS A 59 -12.45 5.70 -3.00
N LEU A 60 -11.30 6.38 -3.09
CA LEU A 60 -11.25 7.81 -3.39
C LEU A 60 -11.74 8.13 -4.79
N THR A 61 -11.39 7.30 -5.78
CA THR A 61 -11.88 7.45 -7.16
C THR A 61 -13.40 7.29 -7.21
N HIS A 62 -13.94 6.31 -6.50
CA HIS A 62 -15.39 6.11 -6.39
C HIS A 62 -16.09 7.27 -5.68
N LEU A 63 -15.50 7.81 -4.61
CA LEU A 63 -16.02 9.00 -3.94
C LEU A 63 -16.06 10.20 -4.89
N LEU A 64 -15.02 10.39 -5.72
CA LEU A 64 -14.93 11.47 -6.69
C LEU A 64 -16.04 11.36 -7.76
N THR A 65 -16.23 10.18 -8.34
CA THR A 65 -17.23 9.96 -9.40
C THR A 65 -18.66 9.98 -8.88
N SER A 66 -18.87 9.60 -7.62
CA SER A 66 -20.19 9.61 -6.97
C SER A 66 -20.53 10.95 -6.32
N LEU A 67 -19.59 11.89 -6.24
CA LEU A 67 -19.80 13.17 -5.58
C LEU A 67 -20.85 13.98 -6.35
N LYS A 68 -21.96 14.29 -5.68
CA LYS A 68 -23.03 15.14 -6.19
C LYS A 68 -23.22 16.31 -5.24
N LYS A 69 -23.53 17.48 -5.81
CA LYS A 69 -23.79 18.70 -5.04
C LYS A 69 -25.00 18.55 -4.10
N ASN A 70 -26.08 17.92 -4.55
CA ASN A 70 -27.33 17.74 -3.77
C ASN A 70 -27.71 19.04 -3.02
N ASP A 71 -28.02 18.95 -1.72
CA ASP A 71 -28.33 20.06 -0.82
C ASP A 71 -27.08 20.76 -0.24
N ASP A 72 -25.85 20.36 -0.61
CA ASP A 72 -24.65 21.06 -0.15
C ASP A 72 -24.57 22.46 -0.76
N SER A 73 -24.11 23.42 0.04
CA SER A 73 -23.67 24.72 -0.48
C SER A 73 -22.54 24.51 -1.49
N VAL A 74 -22.42 25.43 -2.45
CA VAL A 74 -21.37 25.37 -3.49
C VAL A 74 -19.97 25.30 -2.87
N GLU A 75 -19.72 26.06 -1.80
CA GLU A 75 -18.46 26.05 -1.07
C GLU A 75 -18.19 24.70 -0.38
N ALA A 76 -19.21 24.11 0.25
CA ALA A 76 -19.07 22.81 0.91
C ALA A 76 -18.78 21.69 -0.10
N TYR A 77 -19.43 21.71 -1.27
CA TYR A 77 -19.18 20.78 -2.37
C TYR A 77 -17.74 20.91 -2.91
N ILE A 78 -17.31 22.13 -3.25
CA ILE A 78 -15.95 22.39 -3.75
C ILE A 78 -14.89 21.97 -2.70
N GLY A 79 -15.16 22.23 -1.42
CA GLY A 79 -14.28 21.82 -0.32
C GLY A 79 -14.18 20.31 -0.13
N LYS A 80 -15.24 19.53 -0.42
CA LYS A 80 -15.20 18.07 -0.42
C LYS A 80 -14.45 17.53 -1.64
N PHE A 81 -14.73 18.07 -2.82
CA PHE A 81 -14.05 17.72 -4.06
C PHE A 81 -12.53 17.93 -3.94
N LYS A 82 -12.11 19.11 -3.48
CA LYS A 82 -10.70 19.44 -3.30
C LYS A 82 -10.00 18.48 -2.34
N ARG A 83 -10.63 18.13 -1.22
CA ARG A 83 -10.08 17.16 -0.26
C ARG A 83 -9.85 15.78 -0.89
N ILE A 84 -10.79 15.29 -1.69
CA ILE A 84 -10.65 14.00 -2.39
C ILE A 84 -9.50 14.07 -3.41
N CYS A 85 -9.35 15.18 -4.13
CA CYS A 85 -8.23 15.39 -5.04
C CYS A 85 -6.88 15.46 -4.31
N ASP A 86 -6.80 16.19 -3.20
CA ASP A 86 -5.59 16.30 -2.37
C ASP A 86 -5.20 14.92 -1.80
N ASP A 87 -6.19 14.11 -1.37
CA ASP A 87 -5.96 12.74 -0.89
C ASP A 87 -5.48 11.78 -2.00
N LEU A 88 -5.96 11.93 -3.24
CA LEU A 88 -5.47 11.18 -4.40
C LEU A 88 -4.02 11.57 -4.75
N LEU A 89 -3.72 12.87 -4.73
CA LEU A 89 -2.36 13.39 -4.94
C LEU A 89 -1.39 12.86 -3.87
N ALA A 90 -1.82 12.79 -2.61
CA ALA A 90 -1.01 12.27 -1.51
C ALA A 90 -0.65 10.78 -1.65
N ILE A 91 -1.44 10.00 -2.40
CA ILE A 91 -1.16 8.58 -2.69
C ILE A 91 -0.19 8.42 -3.88
N GLY A 92 0.22 9.53 -4.50
CA GLY A 92 1.15 9.54 -5.64
C GLY A 92 0.47 9.28 -6.98
N LYS A 93 -0.85 9.41 -7.05
CA LYS A 93 -1.61 9.41 -8.31
C LYS A 93 -1.83 10.87 -8.70
N TYR A 94 -1.30 11.26 -9.86
CA TYR A 94 -1.80 12.44 -10.54
C TYR A 94 -3.27 12.17 -10.88
N VAL A 95 -4.18 12.97 -10.35
CA VAL A 95 -5.53 13.06 -10.91
C VAL A 95 -5.29 13.43 -12.38
N ASP A 96 -5.64 12.53 -13.29
CA ASP A 96 -5.56 12.81 -14.71
C ASP A 96 -6.52 13.97 -15.00
N GLU A 97 -5.99 15.17 -15.19
CA GLU A 97 -6.72 16.36 -15.63
C GLU A 97 -7.20 16.23 -17.10
N GLY A 98 -7.10 15.03 -17.69
CA GLY A 98 -7.37 14.71 -19.09
C GLY A 98 -8.77 14.20 -19.42
N ALA A 99 -9.67 14.03 -18.45
CA ALA A 99 -11.09 13.77 -18.74
C ALA A 99 -11.81 15.08 -19.13
N GLN A 100 -11.29 15.78 -20.14
CA GLN A 100 -12.10 16.73 -20.90
C GLN A 100 -13.22 15.96 -21.57
N VAL A 101 -14.43 16.26 -21.12
CA VAL A 101 -15.70 15.92 -21.72
C VAL A 101 -15.62 16.22 -23.23
N TYR A 102 -15.81 15.20 -24.06
CA TYR A 102 -16.24 15.33 -25.45
C TYR A 102 -17.65 14.79 -25.57
#